data_AF-U4TXS5-F1
#
_entry.id   AF-U4TXS5-F1
#
_cell.length_a   1.000
_cell.length_b   1.000
_cell.length_c   1.000
_cell.angle_alpha   90.00
_cell.angle_beta   90.00
_cell.angle_gamma   90.00
#
_symmetry.space_group_name_H-M   'P 1'
#
loop_
_entity.id
_entity.type
_entity.pdbx_description
1 polymer ?
#
loop_
_entity_poly.entity_id
_entity_poly.type
_entity_poly.pdbx_seq_one_letter_code
_entity_poly.pdbx_strand_id
1 'polypeptide(L)'
;MDVAFAYISDIFDASRRSNLFYRFGNRHHHPTTFYPRTSTPASEDRTILYQGDDESVEVHKNHDPHHKPGKNHSPSLPYICQGHFDAVATLRGELFIFKDEYLWRLSDMGAMVRGYPILIRDMFQQLPKSVKKIDAAYQRPDGNIVLFTGDKLWVHNGREFVENSPLPLSYVALPDYLHGIDAAQNWAKNGNTNMKLSMKRLVKQAGVSGKTYFYKNDRFWRFDESSKTMDPGYPMHMERWHGVPSNLDAAVTWKDGRNAH
;
A
#
# COMPACT_ATOMS: atom_id res chain seq x y z
N MET A 1 7.70 8.43 -25.01
CA MET A 1 6.53 8.27 -24.12
C MET A 1 7.03 7.34 -23.04
N ASP A 2 7.59 7.90 -21.98
CA ASP A 2 8.32 7.10 -20.99
C ASP A 2 7.39 6.87 -19.82
N VAL A 3 6.68 5.75 -19.89
CA VAL A 3 6.07 5.17 -18.70
C VAL A 3 7.08 4.14 -18.21
N ALA A 4 7.89 4.50 -17.21
CA ALA A 4 8.67 3.46 -16.55
C ALA A 4 7.82 2.86 -15.45
N PHE A 5 7.70 1.54 -15.52
CA PHE A 5 7.19 0.71 -14.46
C PHE A 5 8.45 0.34 -13.68
N ALA A 6 8.62 0.96 -12.52
CA ALA A 6 9.59 0.45 -11.56
C ALA A 6 9.01 -0.86 -11.02
N TYR A 7 9.79 -1.93 -11.04
CA TYR A 7 9.41 -3.06 -10.22
C TYR A 7 9.49 -2.57 -8.78
N ILE A 8 8.52 -2.90 -7.93
CA ILE A 8 8.58 -2.49 -6.52
C ILE A 8 9.81 -3.11 -5.84
N SER A 9 10.41 -4.18 -6.39
CA SER A 9 11.74 -4.64 -5.99
C SER A 9 12.83 -3.56 -6.06
N ASP A 10 12.74 -2.65 -7.04
CA ASP A 10 13.70 -1.54 -7.22
C ASP A 10 13.57 -0.49 -6.11
N ILE A 11 12.39 -0.36 -5.47
CA ILE A 11 12.19 0.52 -4.29
C ILE A 11 13.01 0.03 -3.08
N PHE A 12 13.33 -1.26 -3.02
CA PHE A 12 13.98 -1.91 -1.88
C PHE A 12 15.44 -2.31 -2.12
N ASP A 13 16.01 -2.09 -3.32
CA ASP A 13 17.42 -2.39 -3.59
C ASP A 13 18.36 -1.30 -3.02
N ALA A 14 18.86 -1.54 -1.82
CA ALA A 14 19.82 -0.68 -1.14
C ALA A 14 21.21 -0.60 -1.82
N SER A 15 21.50 -1.44 -2.82
CA SER A 15 22.83 -1.52 -3.46
C SER A 15 23.13 -0.39 -4.46
N ARG A 16 22.13 0.43 -4.83
CA ARG A 16 22.29 1.58 -5.74
C ARG A 16 22.40 2.94 -5.05
N ARG A 17 22.61 2.99 -3.73
CA ARG A 17 22.93 4.25 -3.05
C ARG A 17 24.38 4.62 -3.29
N SER A 18 24.62 5.42 -4.33
CA SER A 18 25.90 6.07 -4.57
C SER A 18 26.35 6.89 -3.34
N ASN A 19 27.62 6.66 -2.99
CA ASN A 19 28.37 7.24 -1.89
C ASN A 19 28.08 8.71 -1.58
N LEU A 20 27.70 9.01 -0.33
CA LEU A 20 28.03 10.27 0.33
C LEU A 20 28.38 10.00 1.80
N PHE A 21 29.67 10.13 2.10
CA PHE A 21 30.26 10.09 3.44
C PHE A 21 29.89 11.34 4.23
N TYR A 22 29.52 11.18 5.52
CA TYR A 22 29.81 12.18 6.55
C TYR A 22 30.20 11.51 7.87
N ARG A 23 31.42 11.82 8.33
CA ARG A 23 31.97 11.57 9.68
C ARG A 23 31.63 12.75 10.59
N PHE A 24 31.48 12.47 11.89
CA PHE A 24 31.75 13.26 13.13
C PHE A 24 30.73 12.78 14.19
N GLY A 25 31.00 12.49 15.46
CA GLY A 25 32.16 12.57 16.35
C GLY A 25 31.65 12.51 17.82
N ASN A 26 32.10 11.51 18.59
CA ASN A 26 32.13 11.28 20.05
C ASN A 26 31.24 11.99 21.12
N ARG A 27 30.66 11.11 21.97
CA ARG A 27 30.58 11.01 23.47
C ARG A 27 29.99 12.14 24.33
N HIS A 28 29.12 11.76 25.28
CA HIS A 28 29.26 11.94 26.75
C HIS A 28 28.33 10.98 27.55
N HIS A 29 28.70 10.63 28.80
CA HIS A 29 28.18 9.56 29.68
C HIS A 29 27.23 10.06 30.81
N HIS A 30 26.21 9.22 31.15
CA HIS A 30 25.57 8.82 32.46
C HIS A 30 25.27 9.83 33.62
N PRO A 31 24.46 9.53 34.69
CA PRO A 31 23.95 8.23 35.19
C PRO A 31 22.45 8.14 35.64
N THR A 32 22.05 6.91 36.01
CA THR A 32 20.75 6.38 36.45
C THR A 32 20.44 6.58 37.95
N THR A 33 19.16 6.68 38.34
CA THR A 33 18.72 6.45 39.74
C THR A 33 17.38 5.69 39.78
N PHE A 34 17.31 4.63 40.60
CA PHE A 34 16.18 3.74 40.84
C PHE A 34 15.43 4.10 42.13
N TYR A 35 14.09 3.99 42.15
CA TYR A 35 13.29 3.65 43.35
C TYR A 35 11.99 2.89 42.95
N PRO A 36 11.45 1.97 43.80
CA PRO A 36 10.41 1.01 43.40
C PRO A 36 9.01 1.22 44.04
N ARG A 37 8.03 0.41 43.55
CA ARG A 37 6.68 0.06 44.09
C ARG A 37 5.52 1.00 43.65
N THR A 38 4.29 0.57 43.33
CA THR A 38 3.49 -0.63 43.66
C THR A 38 2.37 -0.81 42.61
N SER A 39 1.92 -2.05 42.43
CA SER A 39 0.92 -2.55 41.47
C SER A 39 -0.54 -2.16 41.74
N THR A 40 -1.28 -1.87 40.66
CA THR A 40 -2.75 -1.94 40.59
C THR A 40 -3.12 -2.64 39.27
N PRO A 41 -4.10 -3.57 39.24
CA PRO A 41 -4.35 -4.41 38.08
C PRO A 41 -5.28 -3.68 37.09
N ALA A 42 -4.75 -3.35 35.92
CA ALA A 42 -5.54 -2.79 34.83
C ALA A 42 -5.32 -3.65 33.57
N SER A 43 -6.42 -4.25 33.11
CA SER A 43 -6.79 -4.50 31.71
C SER A 43 -5.64 -4.89 30.77
N GLU A 44 -5.64 -6.13 30.26
CA GLU A 44 -4.73 -6.61 29.22
C GLU A 44 -4.72 -5.69 27.97
N ASP A 45 -3.89 -4.67 28.03
CA ASP A 45 -3.39 -3.89 26.92
C ASP A 45 -2.33 -4.76 26.24
N ARG A 46 -2.72 -5.47 25.19
CA ARG A 46 -1.76 -6.13 24.30
C ARG A 46 -1.09 -5.07 23.44
N THR A 47 -0.28 -4.23 24.06
CA THR A 47 0.76 -3.50 23.37
C THR A 47 1.82 -4.54 22.97
N ILE A 48 1.81 -4.99 21.72
CA ILE A 48 2.95 -5.73 21.17
C ILE A 48 4.06 -4.70 20.98
N LEU A 49 4.89 -4.54 22.03
CA LEU A 49 6.09 -3.74 21.98
C LEU A 49 7.12 -4.54 21.17
N TYR A 50 7.21 -4.30 19.86
CA TYR A 50 8.33 -4.83 19.06
C TYR A 50 9.59 -4.04 19.46
N GLN A 51 10.26 -4.52 20.50
CA GLN A 51 11.63 -4.19 20.83
C GLN A 51 12.41 -5.42 20.38
N GLY A 52 13.16 -5.31 19.29
CA GLY A 52 13.76 -6.44 18.59
C GLY A 52 14.46 -7.43 19.52
N ASP A 53 13.74 -8.50 19.85
CA ASP A 53 14.20 -9.74 20.46
C ASP A 53 14.20 -10.84 19.41
N ASP A 54 14.48 -10.49 18.15
CA ASP A 54 14.86 -11.44 17.12
C ASP A 54 16.28 -11.96 17.39
N GLU A 55 16.39 -12.83 18.39
CA GLU A 55 17.50 -13.77 18.49
C GLU A 55 17.31 -14.92 17.49
N SER A 56 18.40 -15.37 16.86
CA SER A 56 18.32 -16.52 15.97
C SER A 56 17.96 -17.79 16.75
N VAL A 57 17.40 -18.79 16.08
CA VAL A 57 17.10 -20.10 16.69
C VAL A 57 18.32 -20.72 17.37
N GLU A 58 19.52 -20.40 16.87
CA GLU A 58 20.80 -20.84 17.44
C GLU A 58 21.14 -20.09 18.73
N VAL A 59 20.91 -18.78 18.77
CA VAL A 59 21.12 -17.94 19.97
C VAL A 59 20.12 -18.30 21.07
N HIS A 60 18.86 -18.57 20.70
CA HIS A 60 17.84 -19.04 21.65
C HIS A 60 18.24 -20.39 22.29
N LYS A 61 18.65 -21.37 21.47
CA LYS A 61 19.10 -22.69 21.95
C LYS A 61 20.34 -22.63 22.85
N ASN A 62 21.18 -21.61 22.69
CA ASN A 62 22.42 -21.47 23.45
C ASN A 62 22.19 -20.95 24.88
N HIS A 63 21.11 -20.21 25.14
CA HIS A 63 20.86 -19.63 26.46
C HIS A 63 19.63 -20.21 27.17
N ASP A 64 18.73 -20.90 26.46
CA ASP A 64 17.64 -21.69 27.05
C ASP A 64 17.57 -23.13 26.47
N PRO A 65 18.40 -24.06 26.97
CA PRO A 65 18.45 -25.44 26.49
C PRO A 65 17.22 -26.27 26.92
N HIS A 66 16.33 -25.73 27.75
CA HIS A 66 15.16 -26.44 28.27
C HIS A 66 13.85 -26.05 27.57
N HIS A 67 13.82 -24.94 26.83
CA HIS A 67 12.68 -24.59 26.00
C HIS A 67 12.64 -25.46 24.74
N LYS A 68 11.69 -26.40 24.68
CA LYS A 68 11.32 -27.02 23.41
C LYS A 68 10.57 -25.97 22.58
N PRO A 69 10.99 -25.67 21.34
CA PRO A 69 10.21 -24.79 20.48
C PRO A 69 8.83 -25.42 20.31
N GLY A 70 7.79 -24.67 20.69
CA GLY A 70 6.41 -25.09 20.47
C GLY A 70 6.20 -25.36 18.98
N LYS A 71 5.54 -26.45 18.63
CA LYS A 71 5.14 -26.78 17.24
C LYS A 71 4.03 -25.86 16.71
N ASN A 72 4.00 -24.61 17.14
CA ASN A 72 3.09 -23.62 16.60
C ASN A 72 3.85 -22.95 15.47
N HIS A 73 3.51 -23.33 14.24
CA HIS A 73 3.85 -22.54 13.06
C HIS A 73 3.11 -21.20 13.21
N SER A 74 3.70 -20.23 13.91
CA SER A 74 3.31 -18.84 13.78
C SER A 74 3.34 -18.52 12.28
N PRO A 75 2.26 -17.96 11.70
CA PRO A 75 2.25 -17.59 10.29
C PRO A 75 3.48 -16.73 10.02
N SER A 76 4.36 -17.20 9.13
CA SER A 76 5.54 -16.43 8.75
C SER A 76 5.06 -15.17 8.04
N LEU A 77 5.44 -14.00 8.56
CA LEU A 77 5.15 -12.73 7.90
C LEU A 77 5.67 -12.77 6.46
N PRO A 78 4.90 -12.27 5.47
CA PRO A 78 5.38 -12.21 4.10
C PRO A 78 6.64 -11.35 4.00
N TYR A 79 7.65 -11.84 3.31
CA TYR A 79 8.89 -11.10 3.11
C TYR A 79 8.71 -10.06 2.01
N ILE A 80 8.69 -8.77 2.39
CA ILE A 80 8.37 -7.66 1.47
C ILE A 80 9.38 -7.54 0.31
N CYS A 81 10.66 -7.91 0.48
CA CYS A 81 11.65 -7.77 -0.60
C CYS A 81 11.54 -8.86 -1.68
N GLN A 82 10.66 -9.86 -1.52
CA GLN A 82 10.37 -10.85 -2.57
C GLN A 82 9.45 -10.31 -3.68
N GLY A 83 8.85 -9.13 -3.50
CA GLY A 83 7.90 -8.60 -4.47
C GLY A 83 6.56 -9.34 -4.45
N HIS A 84 5.90 -9.43 -5.62
CA HIS A 84 4.60 -10.08 -5.82
C HIS A 84 3.54 -9.59 -4.85
N PHE A 85 3.30 -8.28 -4.87
CA PHE A 85 2.33 -7.63 -4.02
C PHE A 85 0.94 -7.80 -4.62
N ASP A 86 -0.07 -7.93 -3.76
CA ASP A 86 -1.46 -8.02 -4.23
C ASP A 86 -1.98 -6.65 -4.67
N ALA A 87 -1.52 -5.58 -4.02
CA ALA A 87 -1.84 -4.21 -4.42
C ALA A 87 -0.81 -3.21 -3.90
N VAL A 88 -0.63 -2.12 -4.62
CA VAL A 88 0.12 -0.94 -4.14
C VAL A 88 -0.64 0.32 -4.50
N ALA A 89 -0.76 1.24 -3.53
CA ALA A 89 -1.52 2.47 -3.71
C ALA A 89 -0.89 3.64 -2.95
N THR A 90 -0.96 4.82 -3.55
CA THR A 90 -0.70 6.07 -2.83
C THR A 90 -2.01 6.54 -2.19
N LEU A 91 -2.08 6.51 -0.86
CA LEU A 91 -3.26 6.93 -0.11
C LEU A 91 -2.87 8.07 0.83
N ARG A 92 -3.54 9.22 0.71
CA ARG A 92 -3.29 10.43 1.52
C ARG A 92 -1.82 10.89 1.51
N GLY A 93 -1.14 10.67 0.39
CA GLY A 93 0.26 11.07 0.19
C GLY A 93 1.30 10.13 0.77
N GLU A 94 0.90 8.94 1.24
CA GLU A 94 1.77 7.88 1.74
C GLU A 94 1.61 6.63 0.86
N LEU A 95 2.63 5.78 0.83
CA LEU A 95 2.60 4.56 0.03
C LEU A 95 2.13 3.39 0.90
N PHE A 96 1.13 2.67 0.40
CA PHE A 96 0.61 1.46 1.02
C PHE A 96 0.88 0.27 0.10
N ILE A 97 1.40 -0.79 0.69
CA ILE A 97 1.72 -2.05 0.01
C ILE A 97 0.92 -3.16 0.71
N PHE A 98 0.13 -3.90 -0.06
CA PHE A 98 -0.73 -4.97 0.42
C PHE A 98 -0.16 -6.31 -0.05
N LYS A 99 -0.08 -7.28 0.87
CA LYS A 99 0.33 -8.65 0.56
C LYS A 99 -0.28 -9.60 1.57
N ASP A 100 -0.98 -10.59 1.07
CA ASP A 100 -1.78 -11.52 1.86
C ASP A 100 -2.69 -10.72 2.82
N GLU A 101 -2.68 -11.07 4.10
CA GLU A 101 -3.50 -10.44 5.15
C GLU A 101 -2.93 -9.13 5.69
N TYR A 102 -1.76 -8.72 5.20
CA TYR A 102 -0.93 -7.67 5.78
C TYR A 102 -0.83 -6.46 4.86
N LEU A 103 -0.58 -5.31 5.49
CA LEU A 103 -0.19 -4.11 4.78
C LEU A 103 1.01 -3.42 5.43
N TRP A 104 1.83 -2.82 4.60
CA TRP A 104 2.94 -1.95 4.97
C TRP A 104 2.58 -0.52 4.58
N ARG A 105 3.06 0.43 5.39
CA ARG A 105 2.92 1.86 5.14
C ARG A 105 4.30 2.50 5.12
N LEU A 106 4.59 3.21 4.04
CA LEU A 106 5.78 4.03 3.92
C LEU A 106 5.34 5.50 3.91
N SER A 107 6.07 6.33 4.63
CA SER A 107 5.81 7.76 4.69
C SER A 107 5.95 8.41 3.32
N ASP A 108 5.60 9.69 3.25
CA ASP A 108 5.86 10.54 2.08
C ASP A 108 7.34 10.60 1.64
N MET A 109 8.27 10.32 2.55
CA MET A 109 9.70 10.23 2.30
C MET A 109 10.16 8.83 1.90
N GLY A 110 9.24 7.87 1.76
CA GLY A 110 9.55 6.47 1.43
C GLY A 110 10.14 5.67 2.60
N ALA A 111 10.08 6.18 3.83
CA ALA A 111 10.55 5.46 5.01
C ALA A 111 9.45 4.56 5.58
N MET A 112 9.78 3.33 5.94
CA MET A 112 8.82 2.43 6.59
C MET A 112 8.35 3.03 7.92
N VAL A 113 7.03 3.14 8.10
CA VAL A 113 6.42 3.68 9.31
C VAL A 113 6.54 2.63 10.43
N ARG A 114 6.96 3.07 11.62
CA ARG A 114 7.08 2.19 12.80
C ARG A 114 5.74 1.53 13.14
N GLY A 115 5.77 0.25 13.48
CA GLY A 115 4.58 -0.53 13.83
C GLY A 115 3.91 -1.23 12.64
N TYR A 116 4.50 -1.18 11.44
CA TYR A 116 4.08 -1.94 10.26
C TYR A 116 5.04 -3.12 10.00
N PRO A 117 4.57 -4.23 9.41
CA PRO A 117 3.21 -4.44 8.90
C PRO A 117 2.15 -4.61 9.99
N ILE A 118 0.91 -4.32 9.63
CA ILE A 118 -0.28 -4.63 10.42
C ILE A 118 -1.23 -5.49 9.58
N LEU A 119 -2.24 -6.10 10.21
CA LEU A 119 -3.30 -6.75 9.45
C LEU A 119 -4.14 -5.70 8.72
N ILE A 120 -4.59 -6.03 7.51
CA ILE A 120 -5.50 -5.17 6.74
C ILE A 120 -6.74 -4.79 7.57
N ARG A 121 -7.23 -5.74 8.36
CA ARG A 121 -8.41 -5.56 9.24
C ARG A 121 -8.17 -4.61 10.42
N ASP A 122 -6.93 -4.42 10.85
CA ASP A 122 -6.62 -3.51 11.96
C ASP A 122 -6.75 -2.05 11.50
N MET A 123 -6.41 -1.78 10.24
CA MET A 123 -6.59 -0.48 9.60
C MET A 123 -8.02 -0.25 9.09
N PHE A 124 -8.59 -1.25 8.41
CA PHE A 124 -9.93 -1.18 7.82
C PHE A 124 -10.91 -2.03 8.64
N GLN A 125 -11.12 -1.57 9.87
CA GLN A 125 -12.05 -2.18 10.82
C GLN A 125 -13.44 -2.15 10.18
N GLN A 126 -14.18 -3.27 10.23
CA GLN A 126 -15.46 -3.58 9.54
C GLN A 126 -15.34 -4.44 8.26
N LEU A 127 -14.14 -4.70 7.71
CA LEU A 127 -14.02 -5.71 6.65
C LEU A 127 -14.57 -7.07 7.13
N PRO A 128 -15.24 -7.88 6.28
CA PRO A 128 -15.62 -9.25 6.62
C PRO A 128 -14.40 -10.16 6.82
N LYS A 129 -14.46 -11.14 7.74
CA LYS A 129 -13.33 -12.06 8.04
C LYS A 129 -12.87 -12.91 6.86
N SER A 130 -13.75 -13.07 5.87
CA SER A 130 -13.47 -13.73 4.60
C SER A 130 -12.59 -12.90 3.66
N VAL A 131 -12.52 -11.58 3.85
CA VAL A 131 -11.62 -10.71 3.08
C VAL A 131 -10.22 -10.84 3.66
N LYS A 132 -9.38 -11.59 2.95
CA LYS A 132 -8.00 -11.89 3.35
C LYS A 132 -6.94 -11.12 2.59
N LYS A 133 -7.29 -10.51 1.46
CA LYS A 133 -6.37 -9.73 0.62
C LYS A 133 -7.10 -8.58 -0.07
N ILE A 134 -6.34 -7.62 -0.57
CA ILE A 134 -6.81 -6.51 -1.42
C ILE A 134 -6.15 -6.67 -2.78
N ASP A 135 -6.95 -6.82 -3.85
CA ASP A 135 -6.46 -7.02 -5.22
C ASP A 135 -6.06 -5.72 -5.91
N ALA A 136 -6.64 -4.59 -5.48
CA ALA A 136 -6.26 -3.27 -5.93
C ALA A 136 -6.77 -2.21 -4.95
N ALA A 137 -6.10 -1.06 -4.91
CA ALA A 137 -6.57 0.07 -4.13
C ALA A 137 -6.22 1.39 -4.84
N TYR A 138 -7.05 2.41 -4.65
CA TYR A 138 -6.76 3.76 -5.12
C TYR A 138 -7.49 4.81 -4.29
N GLN A 139 -7.08 6.08 -4.42
CA GLN A 139 -7.75 7.19 -3.73
C GLN A 139 -8.56 8.01 -4.73
N ARG A 140 -9.85 8.21 -4.48
CA ARG A 140 -10.73 9.07 -5.31
C ARG A 140 -10.43 10.56 -5.11
N PRO A 141 -10.89 11.42 -6.04
CA PRO A 141 -10.80 12.88 -5.92
C PRO A 141 -11.36 13.48 -4.62
N ASP A 142 -12.41 12.89 -4.06
CA ASP A 142 -13.02 13.32 -2.80
C ASP A 142 -12.25 12.86 -1.56
N GLY A 143 -11.14 12.14 -1.76
CA GLY A 143 -10.27 11.64 -0.70
C GLY A 143 -10.69 10.29 -0.13
N ASN A 144 -11.79 9.71 -0.60
CA ASN A 144 -12.18 8.36 -0.21
C ASN A 144 -11.22 7.34 -0.83
N ILE A 145 -10.93 6.30 -0.06
CA ILE A 145 -10.11 5.16 -0.46
C ILE A 145 -11.05 4.11 -1.02
N VAL A 146 -10.72 3.55 -2.18
CA VAL A 146 -11.45 2.42 -2.77
C VAL A 146 -10.56 1.19 -2.73
N LEU A 147 -11.08 0.10 -2.19
CA LEU A 147 -10.41 -1.20 -2.08
C LEU A 147 -11.17 -2.23 -2.92
N PHE A 148 -10.47 -3.01 -3.73
CA PHE A 148 -11.06 -4.08 -4.55
C PHE A 148 -10.72 -5.45 -3.97
N THR A 149 -11.71 -6.33 -3.92
CA THR A 149 -11.56 -7.72 -3.46
C THR A 149 -12.49 -8.62 -4.27
N GLY A 150 -11.97 -9.40 -5.22
CA GLY A 150 -12.77 -10.15 -6.17
C GLY A 150 -13.70 -9.25 -6.99
N ASP A 151 -14.97 -9.64 -7.12
CA ASP A 151 -16.01 -8.95 -7.91
C ASP A 151 -16.64 -7.73 -7.21
N LYS A 152 -15.92 -7.13 -6.28
CA LYS A 152 -16.48 -6.29 -5.21
C LYS A 152 -15.51 -5.15 -4.85
N LEU A 153 -16.06 -3.96 -4.56
CA LEU A 153 -15.28 -2.78 -4.16
C LEU A 153 -15.87 -2.06 -2.94
N TRP A 154 -14.99 -1.68 -2.00
CA TRP A 154 -15.30 -1.00 -0.74
C TRP A 154 -14.83 0.45 -0.77
N VAL A 155 -15.67 1.37 -0.31
CA VAL A 155 -15.37 2.80 -0.23
C VAL A 155 -15.19 3.19 1.23
N HIS A 156 -14.02 3.72 1.59
CA HIS A 156 -13.65 4.07 2.95
C HIS A 156 -13.22 5.54 3.05
N ASN A 157 -13.84 6.31 3.95
CA ASN A 157 -13.54 7.75 4.09
C ASN A 157 -12.35 8.05 5.02
N GLY A 158 -11.66 7.01 5.48
CA GLY A 158 -10.57 7.07 6.46
C GLY A 158 -11.00 6.90 7.92
N ARG A 159 -12.30 6.80 8.18
CA ARG A 159 -12.87 6.44 9.48
C ARG A 159 -13.71 5.17 9.40
N GLU A 160 -14.55 5.07 8.38
CA GLU A 160 -15.48 3.96 8.21
C GLU A 160 -15.78 3.70 6.72
N PHE A 161 -16.41 2.56 6.45
CA PHE A 161 -16.95 2.29 5.14
C PHE A 161 -18.21 3.11 4.88
N VAL A 162 -18.33 3.62 3.67
CA VAL A 162 -19.42 4.49 3.21
C VAL A 162 -20.09 3.91 1.96
N GLU A 163 -21.09 4.62 1.44
CA GLU A 163 -21.81 4.27 0.20
C GLU A 163 -22.47 2.89 0.23
N ASN A 164 -22.84 2.43 1.43
CA ASN A 164 -23.39 1.09 1.67
C ASN A 164 -22.50 -0.03 1.11
N SER A 165 -21.18 0.15 1.20
CA SER A 165 -20.21 -0.91 0.90
C SER A 165 -20.61 -2.19 1.63
N PRO A 166 -20.70 -3.34 0.95
CA PRO A 166 -20.07 -3.66 -0.32
C PRO A 166 -20.76 -3.25 -1.64
N LEU A 167 -20.02 -2.74 -2.63
CA LEU A 167 -20.53 -2.38 -3.98
C LEU A 167 -20.01 -3.33 -5.10
N PRO A 168 -20.76 -3.53 -6.20
CA PRO A 168 -20.30 -4.28 -7.36
C PRO A 168 -19.30 -3.48 -8.21
N LEU A 169 -18.50 -4.17 -9.05
CA LEU A 169 -17.56 -3.50 -9.98
C LEU A 169 -18.26 -2.52 -10.95
N SER A 170 -19.50 -2.80 -11.34
CA SER A 170 -20.30 -1.91 -12.19
C SER A 170 -20.55 -0.53 -11.60
N TYR A 171 -20.38 -0.36 -10.28
CA TYR A 171 -20.45 0.96 -9.62
C TYR A 171 -19.38 1.94 -10.14
N VAL A 172 -18.21 1.43 -10.54
CA VAL A 172 -17.16 2.21 -11.23
C VAL A 172 -17.17 1.95 -12.73
N ALA A 173 -18.33 1.60 -13.30
CA ALA A 173 -18.53 1.30 -14.71
C ALA A 173 -17.64 0.18 -15.29
N LEU A 174 -17.07 -0.68 -14.45
CA LEU A 174 -16.39 -1.89 -14.90
C LEU A 174 -17.43 -2.95 -15.32
N PRO A 175 -17.13 -3.77 -16.34
CA PRO A 175 -18.03 -4.86 -16.73
C PRO A 175 -18.26 -5.88 -15.61
N ASP A 176 -19.48 -6.40 -15.52
CA ASP A 176 -19.94 -7.35 -14.50
C ASP A 176 -19.36 -8.76 -14.68
N TYR A 177 -18.88 -9.11 -15.88
CA TYR A 177 -18.18 -10.37 -16.13
C TYR A 177 -16.78 -10.43 -15.51
N LEU A 178 -16.25 -9.32 -14.97
CA LEU A 178 -14.95 -9.30 -14.33
C LEU A 178 -15.03 -9.87 -12.91
N HIS A 179 -14.23 -10.90 -12.65
CA HIS A 179 -14.04 -11.47 -11.30
C HIS A 179 -12.82 -10.82 -10.62
N GLY A 180 -12.87 -9.49 -10.49
CA GLY A 180 -11.79 -8.66 -9.95
C GLY A 180 -10.84 -8.07 -10.97
N ILE A 181 -9.97 -7.21 -10.46
CA ILE A 181 -8.97 -6.45 -11.23
C ILE A 181 -7.59 -6.70 -10.64
N ASP A 182 -6.54 -6.50 -11.44
CA ASP A 182 -5.17 -6.75 -10.99
C ASP A 182 -4.48 -5.46 -10.48
N ALA A 183 -4.93 -4.29 -10.93
CA ALA A 183 -4.42 -3.02 -10.42
C ALA A 183 -5.40 -1.87 -10.65
N ALA A 184 -5.27 -0.84 -9.82
CA ALA A 184 -5.94 0.44 -9.98
C ALA A 184 -4.93 1.59 -9.81
N GLN A 185 -4.92 2.57 -10.72
CA GLN A 185 -3.96 3.64 -10.71
C GLN A 185 -4.61 5.00 -11.00
N ASN A 186 -4.36 5.98 -10.13
CA ASN A 186 -4.62 7.38 -10.39
C ASN A 186 -3.55 7.95 -11.34
N TRP A 187 -3.94 8.41 -12.52
CA TRP A 187 -2.98 9.00 -13.47
C TRP A 187 -3.13 10.52 -13.58
N ALA A 188 -2.37 11.25 -12.77
CA ALA A 188 -2.46 12.71 -12.70
C ALA A 188 -1.98 13.45 -13.97
N LYS A 189 -1.16 12.85 -14.84
CA LYS A 189 -0.63 13.55 -16.04
C LYS A 189 -1.71 13.81 -17.11
N ASN A 190 -2.85 13.11 -17.06
CA ASN A 190 -3.91 13.19 -18.08
C ASN A 190 -5.21 13.83 -17.57
N GLY A 191 -5.17 14.55 -16.45
CA GLY A 191 -6.34 15.29 -15.95
C GLY A 191 -6.83 16.31 -16.98
N ASN A 192 -8.06 16.09 -17.46
CA ASN A 192 -8.89 16.93 -18.35
C ASN A 192 -8.16 18.15 -18.96
N THR A 193 -7.82 18.07 -20.25
CA THR A 193 -7.20 19.17 -21.03
C THR A 193 -8.03 20.46 -21.07
N ASN A 194 -9.32 20.41 -20.72
CA ASN A 194 -10.23 21.56 -20.68
C ASN A 194 -10.32 22.21 -19.29
N MET A 195 -9.57 21.72 -18.31
CA MET A 195 -9.55 22.31 -16.97
C MET A 195 -8.79 23.64 -16.97
N LYS A 196 -9.47 24.72 -16.56
CA LYS A 196 -8.89 26.07 -16.43
C LYS A 196 -7.57 26.00 -15.66
N LEU A 197 -6.54 26.70 -16.14
CA LEU A 197 -5.16 26.58 -15.66
C LEU A 197 -5.01 26.77 -14.13
N SER A 198 -5.82 27.65 -13.54
CA SER A 198 -5.87 27.86 -12.08
C SER A 198 -6.33 26.60 -11.34
N MET A 199 -7.33 25.90 -11.87
CA MET A 199 -7.83 24.64 -11.32
C MET A 199 -6.85 23.50 -11.56
N LYS A 200 -6.15 23.47 -12.70
CA LYS A 200 -5.07 22.50 -12.95
C LYS A 200 -3.95 22.60 -11.90
N ARG A 201 -3.62 23.81 -11.43
CA ARG A 201 -2.64 24.03 -10.36
C ARG A 201 -3.13 23.53 -9.01
N LEU A 202 -4.40 23.78 -8.67
CA LEU A 202 -5.02 23.29 -7.43
C LEU A 202 -5.16 21.76 -7.42
N VAL A 203 -5.62 21.17 -8.53
CA VAL A 203 -5.79 19.73 -8.70
C VAL A 203 -4.45 18.99 -8.67
N LYS A 204 -3.41 19.56 -9.31
CA LYS A 204 -2.04 19.03 -9.23
C LYS A 204 -1.48 19.10 -7.80
N GLN A 205 -1.75 20.19 -7.07
CA GLN A 205 -1.30 20.37 -5.69
C GLN A 205 -2.06 19.49 -4.69
N ALA A 206 -3.33 19.16 -4.98
CA ALA A 206 -4.17 18.27 -4.19
C ALA A 206 -4.00 16.78 -4.53
N GLY A 207 -3.20 16.42 -5.55
CA GLY A 207 -3.01 15.03 -5.98
C GLY A 207 -4.25 14.39 -6.61
N VAL A 208 -5.23 15.19 -7.02
CA VAL A 208 -6.52 14.71 -7.53
C VAL A 208 -6.38 14.33 -9.00
N SER A 209 -6.42 13.04 -9.33
CA SER A 209 -6.49 12.60 -10.73
C SER A 209 -7.94 12.62 -11.21
N GLY A 210 -8.22 13.29 -12.33
CA GLY A 210 -9.55 13.23 -12.97
C GLY A 210 -9.83 11.90 -13.68
N LYS A 211 -8.81 11.04 -13.81
CA LYS A 211 -8.91 9.73 -14.46
C LYS A 211 -8.35 8.63 -13.56
N THR A 212 -9.04 7.51 -13.51
CA THR A 212 -8.59 6.30 -12.83
C THR A 212 -8.44 5.19 -13.87
N TYR A 213 -7.34 4.46 -13.81
CA TYR A 213 -7.06 3.36 -14.73
C TYR A 213 -7.20 2.05 -13.97
N PHE A 214 -7.95 1.12 -14.54
CA PHE A 214 -8.12 -0.23 -14.00
C PHE A 214 -7.49 -1.22 -14.96
N TYR A 215 -6.83 -2.25 -14.44
CA TYR A 215 -6.10 -3.22 -15.24
C TYR A 215 -6.61 -4.62 -14.93
N LYS A 216 -6.79 -5.44 -15.98
CA LYS A 216 -7.08 -6.86 -15.86
C LYS A 216 -6.50 -7.61 -17.05
N ASN A 217 -5.62 -8.56 -16.77
CA ASN A 217 -4.93 -9.39 -17.75
C ASN A 217 -4.21 -8.55 -18.84
N ASP A 218 -4.67 -8.68 -20.09
CA ASP A 218 -4.18 -7.98 -21.28
C ASP A 218 -4.96 -6.68 -21.58
N ARG A 219 -5.86 -6.25 -20.70
CA ARG A 219 -6.73 -5.08 -20.89
C ARG A 219 -6.58 -4.04 -19.79
N PHE A 220 -6.90 -2.82 -20.16
CA PHE A 220 -7.07 -1.73 -19.21
C PHE A 220 -8.24 -0.83 -19.59
N TRP A 221 -8.87 -0.25 -18.56
CA TRP A 221 -9.99 0.68 -18.65
C TRP A 221 -9.54 2.05 -18.16
N ARG A 222 -10.17 3.10 -18.70
CA ARG A 222 -9.95 4.48 -18.24
C ARG A 222 -11.28 5.07 -17.82
N PHE A 223 -11.44 5.23 -16.52
CA PHE A 223 -12.62 5.77 -15.88
C PHE A 223 -12.49 7.28 -15.68
N ASP A 224 -13.52 8.02 -16.04
CA ASP A 224 -13.64 9.44 -15.75
C ASP A 224 -14.31 9.65 -14.39
N GLU A 225 -13.56 10.18 -13.43
CA GLU A 225 -14.05 10.40 -12.07
C GLU A 225 -15.08 11.54 -11.99
N SER A 226 -15.15 12.42 -12.99
CA SER A 226 -16.07 13.55 -13.04
C SER A 226 -17.43 13.13 -13.59
N SER A 227 -17.43 12.41 -14.73
CA SER A 227 -18.68 11.91 -15.32
C SER A 227 -19.13 10.57 -14.74
N LYS A 228 -18.26 9.89 -13.98
CA LYS A 228 -18.49 8.55 -13.42
C LYS A 228 -18.81 7.50 -14.49
N THR A 229 -18.10 7.57 -15.62
CA THR A 229 -18.26 6.67 -16.77
C THR A 229 -16.93 6.21 -17.32
N MET A 230 -16.92 5.10 -18.06
CA MET A 230 -15.77 4.72 -18.88
C MET A 230 -15.62 5.66 -20.07
N ASP A 231 -14.38 6.03 -20.40
CA ASP A 231 -14.11 6.79 -21.61
C ASP A 231 -14.41 5.95 -22.86
N PRO A 232 -14.94 6.56 -23.94
CA PRO A 232 -15.16 5.86 -25.21
C PRO A 232 -13.88 5.21 -25.75
N GLY A 233 -14.01 4.00 -26.29
CA GLY A 233 -12.91 3.23 -26.86
C GLY A 233 -12.11 2.41 -25.83
N TYR A 234 -12.57 2.32 -24.58
CA TYR A 234 -12.06 1.40 -23.57
C TYR A 234 -12.99 0.19 -23.37
N PRO A 235 -12.46 -0.99 -23.00
CA PRO A 235 -11.07 -1.27 -22.67
C PRO A 235 -10.12 -1.25 -23.88
N MET A 236 -8.85 -0.96 -23.62
CA MET A 236 -7.75 -1.03 -24.58
C MET A 236 -6.79 -2.16 -24.23
N HIS A 237 -6.00 -2.60 -25.21
CA HIS A 237 -4.99 -3.64 -25.03
C HIS A 237 -3.73 -3.11 -24.34
N MET A 238 -3.13 -3.91 -23.44
CA MET A 238 -1.93 -3.55 -22.67
C MET A 238 -0.71 -3.22 -23.54
N GLU A 239 -0.66 -3.64 -24.81
CA GLU A 239 0.39 -3.25 -25.78
C GLU A 239 0.54 -1.73 -25.95
N ARG A 240 -0.49 -0.94 -25.61
CA ARG A 240 -0.41 0.52 -25.60
C ARG A 240 0.54 1.05 -24.52
N TRP A 241 0.78 0.25 -23.48
CA TRP A 241 1.78 0.48 -22.45
C TRP A 241 3.08 -0.20 -22.87
N HIS A 242 3.86 0.48 -23.71
CA HIS A 242 5.10 -0.07 -24.23
C HIS A 242 6.10 -0.39 -23.10
N GLY A 243 6.69 -1.59 -23.13
CA GLY A 243 7.67 -2.04 -22.15
C GLY A 243 7.07 -2.68 -20.89
N VAL A 244 5.75 -2.91 -20.87
CA VAL A 244 5.00 -3.41 -19.72
C VAL A 244 4.43 -4.77 -20.02
N PRO A 245 4.61 -5.77 -19.15
CA PRO A 245 3.97 -7.05 -19.35
C PRO A 245 2.45 -6.95 -19.20
N SER A 246 1.74 -7.81 -19.91
CA SER A 246 0.36 -8.18 -19.55
C SER A 246 0.36 -8.92 -18.22
N ASN A 247 -0.68 -8.76 -17.40
CA ASN A 247 -0.81 -9.25 -16.02
C ASN A 247 0.10 -8.50 -15.05
N LEU A 248 -0.41 -7.38 -14.54
CA LEU A 248 0.27 -6.59 -13.52
C LEU A 248 -0.01 -7.15 -12.14
N ASP A 249 0.99 -7.16 -11.25
CA ASP A 249 0.75 -7.43 -9.83
C ASP A 249 0.17 -6.19 -9.11
N ALA A 250 0.66 -4.99 -9.47
CA ALA A 250 0.17 -3.72 -8.95
C ALA A 250 0.58 -2.56 -9.87
N ALA A 251 -0.09 -1.41 -9.75
CA ALA A 251 0.28 -0.19 -10.44
C ALA A 251 0.05 1.04 -9.54
N VAL A 252 1.05 1.91 -9.41
CA VAL A 252 0.97 3.10 -8.56
C VAL A 252 1.61 4.31 -9.23
N THR A 253 1.14 5.51 -8.89
CA THR A 253 1.81 6.77 -9.23
C THR A 253 2.43 7.34 -7.96
N TRP A 254 3.76 7.49 -7.93
CA TRP A 254 4.49 8.12 -6.84
C TRP A 254 4.99 9.53 -7.22
N LYS A 255 5.28 10.35 -6.19
CA LYS A 255 5.17 11.82 -6.16
C LYS A 255 5.86 12.62 -7.26
N ASP A 256 6.85 12.08 -7.96
CA ASP A 256 7.57 12.85 -8.97
C ASP A 256 7.19 12.56 -10.41
N GLY A 257 6.37 11.53 -10.67
CA GLY A 257 6.17 11.05 -12.05
C GLY A 257 7.51 10.74 -12.77
N ARG A 258 8.59 10.63 -11.98
CA ARG A 258 9.89 10.06 -12.24
C ARG A 258 9.94 8.81 -11.37
N ASN A 259 10.32 7.76 -12.06
CA ASN A 259 10.50 6.40 -11.63
C ASN A 259 11.16 6.34 -10.25
N ALA A 260 10.69 5.42 -9.40
CA ALA A 260 11.54 4.91 -8.35
C ALA A 260 12.73 4.24 -9.06
N HIS A 261 13.94 4.73 -8.78
CA HIS A 261 15.19 4.28 -9.39
C HIS A 261 15.88 3.24 -8.52
#